data_AF-A0A8J3QBE0-F1
#
_entry.id   AF-A0A8J3QBE0-F1
#
_cell.length_a   1.000
_cell.length_b   1.000
_cell.length_c   1.000
_cell.angle_alpha   90.00
_cell.angle_beta   90.00
_cell.angle_gamma   90.00
#
_symmetry.space_group_name_H-M   'P 1'
#
loop_
_entity.id
_entity.type
_entity.pdbx_description
1 polymer ?
#
loop_
_entity_poly.entity_id
_entity_poly.type
_entity_poly.pdbx_seq_one_letter_code
_entity_poly.pdbx_strand_id
1 'polypeptide(L)'
;MRVPLSLAVMALAIAELIVLFFVRSRPATETDPPAAGPATACRTDELALSYGPRTTTSPYGGQFTVAVLLTNKSAHGCLLAGLPTVTLNGPDHRMFGPAFQLRTSDEAVPADLTLSPGGRAHIDLTYLVGGGGASGTEQWVPTMITVGLGGAGNLTLAWSSGEAVPRQDAATHPGSYASGYINGG
;
A
#
# COMPACT_ATOMS: atom_id res chain seq x y z
N MET A 1 -21.94 24.39 -46.03
CA MET A 1 -22.41 25.75 -45.70
C MET A 1 -23.89 25.65 -45.34
N ARG A 2 -24.23 25.92 -44.07
CA ARG A 2 -25.57 26.20 -43.48
C ARG A 2 -26.70 25.16 -43.62
N VAL A 3 -26.99 24.51 -42.48
CA VAL A 3 -28.29 23.95 -42.08
C VAL A 3 -29.17 25.08 -41.52
N PRO A 4 -30.49 25.05 -41.75
CA PRO A 4 -31.48 25.23 -40.65
C PRO A 4 -32.58 24.14 -40.77
N LEU A 5 -33.00 23.37 -39.77
CA LEU A 5 -33.56 23.62 -38.43
C LEU A 5 -34.81 24.52 -38.38
N SER A 6 -35.99 23.91 -38.23
CA SER A 6 -37.22 24.41 -37.56
C SER A 6 -38.17 23.23 -37.36
N LEU A 7 -38.41 22.76 -36.12
CA LEU A 7 -39.51 23.15 -35.21
C LEU A 7 -40.89 22.89 -35.86
N ALA A 8 -41.52 21.73 -35.63
CA ALA A 8 -42.34 21.34 -34.47
C ALA A 8 -43.85 21.60 -34.69
N VAL A 9 -44.67 20.75 -34.03
CA VAL A 9 -46.05 20.98 -33.55
C VAL A 9 -47.19 20.18 -34.24
N MET A 10 -47.55 19.10 -33.54
CA MET A 10 -48.89 18.69 -33.06
C MET A 10 -49.91 17.91 -33.90
N ALA A 11 -50.20 16.73 -33.32
CA ALA A 11 -51.52 16.24 -32.89
C ALA A 11 -52.39 15.45 -33.87
N LEU A 12 -52.62 14.18 -33.52
CA LEU A 12 -53.98 13.68 -33.39
C LEU A 12 -54.03 12.49 -32.40
N ALA A 13 -54.97 12.56 -31.47
CA ALA A 13 -55.25 11.60 -30.41
C ALA A 13 -56.03 10.38 -30.93
N ILE A 14 -55.80 9.19 -30.38
CA ILE A 14 -56.82 8.13 -30.31
C ILE A 14 -56.67 7.40 -28.96
N ALA A 15 -57.80 7.30 -28.27
CA ALA A 15 -57.97 6.78 -26.92
C ALA A 15 -58.30 5.27 -26.92
N GLU A 16 -58.19 4.70 -25.72
CA GLU A 16 -58.89 3.52 -25.18
C GLU A 16 -58.37 2.09 -25.50
N LEU A 17 -57.93 1.45 -24.41
CA LEU A 17 -58.37 0.14 -23.91
C LEU A 17 -57.72 -1.16 -24.47
N ILE A 18 -56.60 -1.58 -23.84
CA ILE A 18 -56.27 -3.02 -23.64
C ILE A 18 -55.71 -3.21 -22.22
N VAL A 19 -56.59 -3.58 -21.29
CA VAL A 19 -56.19 -4.32 -20.08
C VAL A 19 -56.09 -5.77 -20.50
N LEU A 20 -54.88 -6.34 -20.63
CA LEU A 20 -54.62 -7.78 -20.52
C LEU A 20 -53.09 -8.05 -20.45
N PHE A 21 -52.64 -8.42 -19.25
CA PHE A 21 -51.50 -9.32 -18.97
C PHE A 21 -50.15 -9.02 -19.64
N PHE A 22 -49.40 -8.08 -19.08
CA PHE A 22 -47.95 -8.27 -18.93
C PHE A 22 -47.63 -8.33 -17.44
N VAL A 23 -47.51 -9.55 -16.92
CA VAL A 23 -46.65 -9.82 -15.76
C VAL A 23 -45.28 -9.29 -16.15
N ARG A 24 -44.92 -8.09 -15.71
CA ARG A 24 -43.53 -7.64 -15.73
C ARG A 24 -42.79 -8.57 -14.80
N SER A 25 -42.07 -9.52 -15.39
CA SER A 25 -41.01 -10.26 -14.72
C SER A 25 -40.19 -9.23 -13.97
N ARG A 26 -40.21 -9.31 -12.63
CA ARG A 26 -39.32 -8.51 -11.79
C ARG A 26 -37.91 -8.82 -12.27
N PRO A 27 -37.06 -7.81 -12.54
CA PRO A 27 -35.64 -8.10 -12.73
C PRO A 27 -35.19 -8.88 -11.49
N ALA A 28 -34.37 -9.90 -11.74
CA ALA A 28 -33.78 -10.71 -10.69
C ALA A 28 -33.20 -9.78 -9.63
N THR A 29 -33.50 -10.09 -8.37
CA THR A 29 -32.82 -9.51 -7.22
C THR A 29 -31.32 -9.62 -7.48
N GLU A 30 -30.70 -8.50 -7.82
CA GLU A 30 -29.26 -8.34 -7.67
C GLU A 30 -29.01 -8.66 -6.21
N THR A 31 -28.42 -9.83 -5.98
CA THR A 31 -28.00 -10.22 -4.64
C THR A 31 -26.90 -9.24 -4.33
N ASP A 32 -27.25 -8.20 -3.56
CA ASP A 32 -26.26 -7.34 -2.92
C ASP A 32 -25.21 -8.28 -2.32
N PRO A 33 -23.91 -8.09 -2.64
CA PRO A 33 -22.87 -8.84 -1.98
C PRO A 33 -23.12 -8.73 -0.47
N PRO A 34 -23.06 -9.85 0.28
CA PRO A 34 -23.25 -9.78 1.72
C PRO A 34 -22.33 -8.69 2.26
N ALA A 35 -22.90 -7.75 3.02
CA ALA A 35 -22.15 -6.70 3.67
C ALA A 35 -20.93 -7.34 4.33
N ALA A 36 -19.74 -6.96 3.88
CA ALA A 36 -18.50 -7.53 4.38
C ALA A 36 -18.49 -7.35 5.90
N GLY A 37 -18.48 -8.46 6.64
CA GLY A 37 -18.26 -8.43 8.09
C GLY A 37 -16.96 -7.69 8.41
N PRO A 38 -16.76 -7.26 9.66
CA PRO A 38 -15.53 -6.56 10.04
C PRO A 38 -14.32 -7.38 9.59
N ALA A 39 -13.45 -6.76 8.77
CA ALA A 39 -12.28 -7.45 8.23
C ALA A 39 -11.38 -7.90 9.38
N THR A 40 -11.05 -9.18 9.42
CA THR A 40 -10.08 -9.72 10.36
C THR A 40 -8.69 -9.20 10.04
N ALA A 41 -7.82 -9.08 11.05
CA ALA A 41 -6.43 -8.67 10.83
C ALA A 41 -5.76 -9.54 9.76
N CYS A 42 -5.02 -8.92 8.83
CA CYS A 42 -4.29 -9.64 7.80
C CYS A 42 -3.24 -10.55 8.45
N ARG A 43 -3.20 -11.81 8.01
CA ARG A 43 -2.15 -12.75 8.41
C ARG A 43 -0.98 -12.68 7.42
N THR A 44 0.22 -13.00 7.90
CA THR A 44 1.42 -13.00 7.07
C THR A 44 1.35 -13.98 5.91
N ASP A 45 0.66 -15.11 6.09
CA ASP A 45 0.45 -16.11 5.03
C ASP A 45 -0.60 -15.70 3.99
N GLU A 46 -1.37 -14.64 4.23
CA GLU A 46 -2.37 -14.04 3.33
C GLU A 46 -1.84 -12.87 2.51
N LEU A 47 -0.64 -12.39 2.82
CA LEU A 47 0.00 -11.27 2.15
C LEU A 47 1.17 -11.74 1.28
N ALA A 48 1.40 -11.03 0.20
CA ALA A 48 2.62 -11.11 -0.60
C ALA A 48 3.38 -9.79 -0.50
N LEU A 49 4.69 -9.86 -0.27
CA LEU A 49 5.59 -8.71 -0.35
C LEU A 49 6.28 -8.63 -1.71
N SER A 50 6.42 -7.42 -2.23
CA SER A 50 7.23 -7.12 -3.42
C SER A 50 7.71 -5.67 -3.38
N TYR A 51 8.60 -5.28 -4.30
CA TYR A 51 8.95 -3.88 -4.50
C TYR A 51 8.15 -3.27 -5.64
N GLY A 52 7.74 -2.03 -5.46
CA GLY A 52 7.29 -1.14 -6.50
C GLY A 52 8.45 -0.29 -7.06
N PRO A 53 8.12 0.80 -7.78
CA PRO A 53 9.12 1.70 -8.32
C PRO A 53 10.01 2.31 -7.23
N ARG A 54 11.26 2.58 -7.61
CA ARG A 54 12.23 3.35 -6.83
C ARG A 54 12.42 4.72 -7.48
N THR A 55 12.62 5.76 -6.68
CA THR A 55 13.02 7.07 -7.18
C THR A 55 14.37 6.96 -7.92
N THR A 56 14.48 7.64 -9.06
CA THR A 56 15.72 7.67 -9.87
C THR A 56 16.63 8.82 -9.48
N THR A 57 16.05 9.86 -8.89
CA THR A 57 16.77 11.02 -8.37
C THR A 57 16.72 11.04 -6.85
N SER A 58 17.72 11.68 -6.28
CA SER A 58 17.78 11.97 -4.85
C SER A 58 17.63 13.47 -4.65
N PRO A 59 16.43 13.96 -4.32
CA PRO A 59 16.24 15.40 -4.06
C PRO A 59 17.01 15.87 -2.81
N TYR A 60 17.41 14.94 -1.93
CA TYR A 60 18.01 15.23 -0.63
C TYR A 60 19.28 14.39 -0.41
N GLY A 61 20.35 14.73 -1.13
CA GLY A 61 21.72 14.37 -0.73
C GLY A 61 22.01 12.87 -0.53
N GLY A 62 21.43 11.99 -1.35
CA GLY A 62 21.67 10.54 -1.31
C GLY A 62 20.51 9.69 -0.78
N GLN A 63 19.38 10.31 -0.43
CA GLN A 63 18.14 9.59 -0.11
C GLN A 63 17.40 9.10 -1.36
N PHE A 64 16.91 7.86 -1.30
CA PHE A 64 16.04 7.27 -2.32
C PHE A 64 14.83 6.64 -1.65
N THR A 65 13.70 6.62 -2.36
CA THR A 65 12.47 6.00 -1.87
C THR A 65 12.10 4.83 -2.77
N VAL A 66 11.73 3.70 -2.16
CA VAL A 66 11.16 2.54 -2.86
C VAL A 66 9.87 2.13 -2.17
N ALA A 67 8.83 1.84 -2.96
CA ALA A 67 7.59 1.30 -2.42
C ALA A 67 7.78 -0.18 -2.06
N VAL A 68 7.45 -0.56 -0.83
CA VAL A 68 7.32 -1.96 -0.41
C VAL A 68 5.84 -2.31 -0.43
N LEU A 69 5.43 -3.13 -1.41
CA LEU A 69 4.03 -3.45 -1.67
C LEU A 69 3.58 -4.64 -0.83
N LEU A 70 2.40 -4.51 -0.21
CA LEU A 70 1.66 -5.59 0.43
C LEU A 70 0.43 -5.88 -0.43
N THR A 71 0.32 -7.11 -0.94
CA THR A 71 -0.85 -7.55 -1.73
C THR A 71 -1.61 -8.62 -0.96
N ASN A 72 -2.91 -8.42 -0.76
CA ASN A 72 -3.79 -9.46 -0.22
C ASN A 72 -4.02 -10.55 -1.27
N LYS A 73 -3.46 -11.74 -1.04
CA LYS A 73 -3.61 -12.91 -1.92
C LYS A 73 -4.67 -13.90 -1.41
N SER A 74 -5.36 -13.58 -0.31
CA SER A 74 -6.48 -14.38 0.17
C SER A 74 -7.75 -14.12 -0.65
N ALA A 75 -8.76 -14.97 -0.44
CA ALA A 75 -10.08 -14.82 -1.06
C ALA A 75 -11.04 -13.90 -0.29
N HIS A 76 -10.60 -13.29 0.82
CA HIS A 76 -11.43 -12.42 1.66
C HIS A 76 -10.72 -11.09 1.97
N GLY A 77 -11.48 -10.11 2.44
CA GLY A 77 -10.91 -8.84 2.89
C GLY A 77 -10.18 -9.02 4.22
N CYS A 78 -9.04 -8.34 4.39
CA CYS A 78 -8.29 -8.34 5.65
C CYS A 78 -7.87 -6.92 6.07
N LEU A 79 -7.62 -6.71 7.35
CA LEU A 79 -7.29 -5.41 7.95
C LEU A 79 -5.79 -5.30 8.25
N LEU A 80 -5.12 -4.31 7.66
CA LEU A 80 -3.84 -3.82 8.16
C LEU A 80 -4.13 -2.79 9.25
N ALA A 81 -3.63 -3.01 10.46
CA ALA A 81 -3.93 -2.17 11.60
C ALA A 81 -2.72 -1.31 12.02
N GLY A 82 -2.99 -0.07 12.44
CA GLY A 82 -1.98 0.82 13.01
C GLY A 82 -0.86 1.21 12.04
N LEU A 83 0.39 1.16 12.52
CA LEU A 83 1.59 1.47 11.73
C LEU A 83 2.43 0.20 11.51
N PRO A 84 3.02 0.04 10.32
CA PRO A 84 4.00 -1.01 10.10
C PRO A 84 5.30 -0.69 10.86
N THR A 85 6.04 -1.75 11.20
CA THR A 85 7.46 -1.62 11.50
C THR A 85 8.27 -2.08 10.30
N VAL A 86 9.37 -1.39 10.01
CA VAL A 86 10.30 -1.76 8.95
C VAL A 86 11.69 -1.87 9.54
N THR A 87 12.34 -3.01 9.34
CA THR A 87 13.69 -3.27 9.81
C THR A 87 14.56 -3.70 8.63
N LEU A 88 15.71 -3.05 8.49
CA LEU A 88 16.78 -3.53 7.61
C LEU A 88 17.63 -4.52 8.39
N ASN A 89 17.90 -5.69 7.82
CA ASN A 89 18.72 -6.72 8.45
C ASN A 89 19.97 -6.95 7.59
N GLY A 90 21.12 -7.02 8.22
CA GLY A 90 22.41 -7.13 7.56
C GLY A 90 23.42 -7.87 8.43
N PRO A 91 24.72 -7.73 8.14
CA PRO A 91 25.77 -8.29 8.98
C PRO A 91 25.74 -7.64 10.38
N ASP A 92 26.39 -8.29 11.34
CA ASP A 92 26.46 -7.78 12.71
C ASP A 92 27.29 -6.50 12.78
N HIS A 93 26.64 -5.36 13.03
CA HIS A 93 27.32 -4.08 13.20
C HIS A 93 27.88 -3.97 14.62
N ARG A 94 29.15 -3.60 14.75
CA ARG A 94 29.90 -3.63 16.02
C ARG A 94 29.17 -2.99 17.21
N MET A 95 28.41 -1.92 16.98
CA MET A 95 27.70 -1.20 18.05
C MET A 95 26.21 -1.53 18.16
N PHE A 96 25.56 -1.89 17.05
CA PHE A 96 24.10 -1.86 16.95
C PHE A 96 23.49 -3.21 16.54
N GLY A 97 24.30 -4.25 16.44
CA GLY A 97 23.81 -5.57 16.06
C GLY A 97 23.46 -5.68 14.56
N PRO A 98 22.77 -6.75 14.15
CA PRO A 98 22.46 -7.02 12.75
C PRO A 98 21.17 -6.35 12.25
N ALA A 99 20.37 -5.76 13.14
CA ALA A 99 19.05 -5.21 12.83
C ALA A 99 19.05 -3.70 13.01
N PHE A 100 18.61 -2.98 11.98
CA PHE A 100 18.35 -1.55 12.01
C PHE A 100 16.86 -1.30 11.83
N GLN A 101 16.15 -1.10 12.95
CA GLN A 101 14.74 -0.73 12.90
C GLN A 101 14.62 0.73 12.48
N LEU A 102 13.93 0.97 11.37
CA LEU A 102 13.72 2.30 10.85
C LEU A 102 12.68 3.03 11.68
N ARG A 103 12.87 4.33 11.84
CA ARG A 103 11.80 5.18 12.38
C ARG A 103 10.66 5.24 11.38
N THR A 104 9.44 5.23 11.89
CA THR A 104 8.28 5.63 11.09
C THR A 104 8.32 7.15 10.93
N SER A 105 7.95 7.66 9.75
CA SER A 105 7.83 9.09 9.47
C SER A 105 6.94 9.78 10.51
N ASP A 106 7.34 10.97 10.94
CA ASP A 106 6.55 11.78 11.89
C ASP A 106 5.20 12.22 11.29
N GLU A 107 5.06 12.18 9.97
CA GLU A 107 3.82 12.46 9.25
C GLU A 107 2.87 11.24 9.21
N ALA A 108 3.33 10.05 9.59
CA ALA A 108 2.52 8.85 9.53
C ALA A 108 1.49 8.83 10.65
N VAL A 109 0.22 8.79 10.27
CA VAL A 109 -0.90 8.62 11.20
C VAL A 109 -1.27 7.14 11.26
N PRO A 110 -1.31 6.50 12.44
CA PRO A 110 -1.83 5.15 12.57
C PRO A 110 -3.27 5.08 12.03
N ALA A 111 -3.49 4.20 11.07
CA ALA A 111 -4.79 4.05 10.44
C ALA A 111 -5.02 2.59 10.07
N ASP A 112 -6.28 2.16 10.21
CA ASP A 112 -6.71 0.85 9.80
C ASP A 112 -7.05 0.87 8.30
N LEU A 113 -6.43 -0.02 7.54
CA LEU A 113 -6.60 -0.13 6.10
C LEU A 113 -7.09 -1.53 5.73
N THR A 114 -8.33 -1.63 5.26
CA THR A 114 -8.87 -2.88 4.74
C THR A 114 -8.39 -3.12 3.31
N LEU A 115 -7.78 -4.28 3.07
CA LEU A 115 -7.44 -4.78 1.74
C LEU A 115 -8.49 -5.79 1.29
N SER A 116 -9.22 -5.46 0.22
CA SER A 116 -10.04 -6.44 -0.51
C SER A 116 -9.19 -7.60 -1.07
N PRO A 117 -9.78 -8.73 -1.49
CA PRO A 117 -9.06 -9.75 -2.25
C PRO A 117 -8.33 -9.14 -3.45
N GLY A 118 -7.03 -9.37 -3.57
CA GLY A 118 -6.17 -8.78 -4.60
C GLY A 118 -5.79 -7.31 -4.39
N GLY A 119 -6.37 -6.65 -3.39
CA GLY A 119 -6.11 -5.25 -3.06
C GLY A 119 -4.70 -5.04 -2.50
N ARG A 120 -4.18 -3.82 -2.67
CA ARG A 120 -2.81 -3.48 -2.33
C ARG A 120 -2.70 -2.31 -1.37
N ALA A 121 -1.68 -2.37 -0.52
CA ALA A 121 -1.11 -1.23 0.17
C ALA A 121 0.39 -1.15 -0.15
N HIS A 122 1.00 -0.03 0.19
CA HIS A 122 2.45 0.08 0.19
C HIS A 122 2.96 0.87 1.39
N ILE A 123 4.24 0.67 1.65
CA ILE A 123 5.04 1.44 2.59
C ILE A 123 6.14 2.10 1.76
N ASP A 124 6.23 3.41 1.80
CA ASP A 124 7.37 4.12 1.23
C ASP A 124 8.56 3.98 2.17
N LEU A 125 9.55 3.23 1.71
CA LEU A 125 10.83 3.09 2.37
C LEU A 125 11.80 4.11 1.79
N THR A 126 12.09 5.17 2.56
CA THR A 126 13.16 6.10 2.25
C THR A 126 14.44 5.65 2.94
N TYR A 127 15.53 5.56 2.19
CA TYR A 127 16.84 5.19 2.72
C TYR A 127 17.93 6.11 2.21
N LEU A 128 18.84 6.46 3.10
CA LEU A 128 20.06 7.17 2.77
C LEU A 128 21.10 6.16 2.27
N VAL A 129 21.66 6.38 1.09
CA VAL A 129 22.80 5.61 0.60
C VAL A 129 24.09 6.21 1.13
N GLY A 130 25.00 5.38 1.63
CA GLY A 130 26.34 5.82 2.03
C GLY A 130 27.04 4.85 2.97
N GLY A 131 28.38 4.89 2.95
CA GLY A 131 29.24 4.20 3.90
C GLY A 131 29.64 5.17 5.01
N GLY A 132 28.92 5.15 6.13
CA GLY A 132 29.22 6.03 7.26
C GLY A 132 28.09 6.08 8.27
N GLY A 133 27.98 5.06 9.12
CA GLY A 133 27.26 5.20 10.39
C GLY A 133 27.94 6.24 11.31
N ALA A 134 27.48 6.36 12.55
CA ALA A 134 28.02 7.29 13.56
C ALA A 134 29.56 7.21 13.81
N SER A 135 30.27 6.24 13.23
CA SER A 135 31.73 6.06 13.30
C SER A 135 32.47 6.17 11.95
N GLY A 136 31.80 6.57 10.87
CA GLY A 136 32.43 7.15 9.67
C GLY A 136 33.21 6.25 8.71
N THR A 137 33.30 4.92 8.92
CA THR A 137 34.10 4.05 8.02
C THR A 137 33.48 2.68 7.70
N GLU A 138 32.49 2.19 8.45
CA GLU A 138 31.89 0.88 8.23
C GLU A 138 30.79 0.95 7.16
N GLN A 139 30.98 0.20 6.07
CA GLN A 139 29.94 -0.04 5.06
C GLN A 139 29.05 -1.17 5.56
N TRP A 140 27.84 -0.83 6.00
CA TRP A 140 26.84 -1.80 6.40
C TRP A 140 25.83 -1.98 5.28
N VAL A 141 25.82 -3.15 4.65
CA VAL A 141 24.93 -3.48 3.53
C VAL A 141 23.84 -4.43 4.04
N PRO A 142 22.57 -4.01 4.06
CA PRO A 142 21.47 -4.91 4.37
C PRO A 142 21.38 -6.04 3.35
N THR A 143 20.89 -7.19 3.79
CA THR A 143 20.56 -8.32 2.91
C THR A 143 19.06 -8.54 2.81
N MET A 144 18.30 -8.09 3.81
CA MET A 144 16.86 -8.34 3.96
C MET A 144 16.14 -7.14 4.56
N ILE A 145 14.88 -6.96 4.18
CA ILE A 145 13.89 -6.13 4.88
C ILE A 145 12.94 -7.05 5.63
N THR A 146 12.62 -6.69 6.86
CA THR A 146 11.50 -7.25 7.62
C THR A 146 10.41 -6.19 7.75
N VAL A 147 9.19 -6.53 7.34
CA VAL A 147 7.98 -5.72 7.59
C VAL A 147 7.18 -6.40 8.68
N GLY A 148 7.04 -5.75 9.83
CA GLY A 148 6.19 -6.20 10.91
C GLY A 148 4.78 -5.62 10.79
N LEU A 149 3.78 -6.49 10.89
CA LEU A 149 2.35 -6.14 10.88
C LEU A 149 1.81 -5.91 12.30
N GLY A 150 2.66 -5.46 13.22
CA GLY A 150 2.36 -5.47 14.65
C GLY A 150 2.15 -6.89 15.18
N GLY A 151 1.05 -7.14 15.88
CA GLY A 151 0.75 -8.43 16.52
C GLY A 151 0.50 -9.60 15.56
N ALA A 152 0.40 -9.36 14.25
CA ALA A 152 0.15 -10.40 13.25
C ALA A 152 1.41 -11.08 12.68
N GLY A 153 2.59 -10.66 13.13
CA GLY A 153 3.87 -11.25 12.73
C GLY A 153 4.61 -10.46 11.65
N ASN A 154 5.61 -11.11 11.04
CA ASN A 154 6.57 -10.47 10.14
C ASN A 154 6.57 -11.11 8.75
N LEU A 155 6.70 -10.29 7.72
CA LEU A 155 7.06 -10.70 6.36
C LEU A 155 8.49 -10.22 6.04
N THR A 156 9.16 -10.90 5.11
CA THR A 156 10.52 -10.53 4.71
C THR A 156 10.67 -10.48 3.19
N LEU A 157 11.62 -9.66 2.73
CA LEU A 157 11.99 -9.51 1.33
C LEU A 157 13.50 -9.24 1.23
N ALA A 158 14.18 -9.79 0.23
CA ALA A 158 15.59 -9.49 0.01
C ALA A 158 15.79 -7.98 -0.22
N TRP A 159 16.91 -7.42 0.25
CA TRP A 159 17.24 -6.00 0.04
C TRP A 159 17.46 -5.73 -1.46
N SER A 160 16.59 -4.94 -2.09
CA SER A 160 16.63 -4.73 -3.54
C SER A 160 17.70 -3.75 -4.01
N SER A 161 18.10 -2.83 -3.14
CA SER A 161 19.04 -1.77 -3.53
C SER A 161 20.46 -2.32 -3.73
N GLY A 162 20.89 -3.28 -2.89
CA GLY A 162 22.28 -3.71 -2.81
C GLY A 162 23.23 -2.65 -2.22
N GLU A 163 22.74 -1.43 -2.01
CA GLU A 163 23.52 -0.30 -1.49
C GLU A 163 23.74 -0.40 0.02
N ALA A 164 24.86 0.16 0.46
CA ALA A 164 25.16 0.38 1.87
C ALA A 164 24.24 1.46 2.46
N VAL A 165 23.78 1.20 3.69
CA VAL A 165 22.95 2.12 4.47
C VAL A 165 23.70 2.51 5.74
N PRO A 166 23.90 3.80 6.03
CA PRO A 166 24.53 4.23 7.25
C PRO A 166 23.65 3.89 8.45
N ARG A 167 24.26 3.36 9.51
CA ARG A 167 23.56 3.07 10.76
C ARG A 167 23.24 4.36 11.50
N GLN A 168 21.95 4.69 11.55
CA GLN A 168 21.40 5.92 12.13
C GLN A 168 20.52 5.64 13.36
N ASP A 169 20.75 4.51 14.03
CA ASP A 169 19.96 4.02 15.18
C ASP A 169 19.81 5.06 16.31
N ALA A 170 20.81 5.93 16.50
CA ALA A 170 20.81 6.99 17.50
C ALA A 170 20.44 8.39 16.96
N ALA A 171 20.10 8.52 15.67
CA ALA A 171 19.80 9.82 15.05
C ALA A 171 18.42 10.32 15.47
N THR A 172 18.31 11.62 15.77
CA THR A 172 17.02 12.27 16.06
C THR A 172 16.22 12.57 14.79
N HIS A 173 16.91 12.78 13.66
CA HIS A 173 16.32 13.02 12.34
C HIS A 173 17.04 12.12 11.32
N PRO A 174 16.70 10.82 11.27
CA PRO A 174 17.41 9.88 10.42
C PRO A 174 17.11 10.15 8.93
N GLY A 175 18.11 9.88 8.09
CA GLY A 175 17.95 9.91 6.64
C GLY A 175 17.26 8.66 6.08
N SER A 176 17.09 7.63 6.90
CA SER A 176 16.38 6.40 6.55
C SER A 176 15.17 6.21 7.46
N TYR A 177 13.98 6.07 6.88
CA TYR A 177 12.70 5.97 7.58
C TYR A 177 11.64 5.28 6.70
N ALA A 178 10.53 4.88 7.30
CA ALA A 178 9.40 4.26 6.61
C ALA A 178 8.11 5.08 6.80
N SER A 179 7.23 5.12 5.81
CA SER A 179 5.88 5.68 5.98
C SER A 179 4.97 4.78 6.82
N GLY A 180 3.74 5.22 7.06
CA GLY A 180 2.63 4.34 7.40
C GLY A 180 2.14 3.51 6.19
N TYR A 181 1.03 2.79 6.35
CA TYR A 181 0.37 2.13 5.22
C TYR A 181 -0.28 3.17 4.30
N ILE A 182 -0.02 3.07 3.00
CA ILE A 182 -0.61 3.89 1.95
C ILE A 182 -1.47 2.98 1.06
N ASN A 183 -2.73 3.35 0.84
CA ASN A 183 -3.63 2.59 -0.02
C ASN A 183 -3.13 2.61 -1.49
N GLY A 184 -2.97 1.42 -2.08
CA GLY A 184 -2.44 1.25 -3.44
C GLY A 184 -3.47 0.87 -4.50
N GLY A 185 -4.74 0.66 -4.12
CA GLY A 185 -5.79 0.18 -5.04
C GLY A 185 -5.81 -1.33 -5.21
#